data_AF-G0GFB9-F1
#
_entry.id   AF-G0GFB9-F1
#
_cell.length_a   1.000
_cell.length_b   1.000
_cell.length_c   1.000
_cell.angle_alpha   90.00
_cell.angle_beta   90.00
_cell.angle_gamma   90.00
#
_symmetry.space_group_name_H-M   'P 1'
#
loop_
_entity.id
_entity.type
_entity.pdbx_description
1 polymer ?
#
loop_
_entity_poly.entity_id
_entity_poly.type
_entity_poly.pdbx_seq_one_letter_code
_entity_poly.pdbx_strand_id
1 'polypeptide(L)'
;MTRTLLVILDWFFLVFHTLFTLFNCTGWAFRATRRLNLATLLLTGASWGILGIWYGFGYCPCTDWHWQVREALGRPIDSPTYIHFLVRTLTGIDADVDLVIRATLGVYLSSLGLSLLFNLRDLVRKRRKRRGDHRRIAHPREEKSPHHRRGRGHQDQTH
;
A
#
# COMPACT_ATOMS: atom_id res chain seq x y z
N MET A 1 26.38 -3.00 -24.90
CA MET A 1 25.77 -1.81 -24.28
C MET A 1 26.87 -0.78 -24.02
N THR A 2 26.64 0.50 -24.27
CA THR A 2 27.63 1.55 -23.95
C THR A 2 27.78 1.70 -22.43
N ARG A 3 28.99 1.93 -21.94
CA ARG A 3 29.29 2.06 -20.50
C ARG A 3 28.38 3.08 -19.78
N THR A 4 28.06 4.18 -20.44
CA THR A 4 27.15 5.22 -19.93
C THR A 4 25.74 4.68 -19.66
N LEU A 5 25.20 3.85 -20.55
CA LEU A 5 23.88 3.24 -20.39
C LEU A 5 23.83 2.33 -19.16
N LEU A 6 24.89 1.55 -18.94
CA LEU A 6 24.98 0.66 -17.78
C LEU A 6 25.02 1.47 -16.46
N VAL A 7 25.72 2.61 -16.42
CA VAL A 7 25.74 3.48 -15.24
C VAL A 7 24.37 4.11 -14.96
N ILE A 8 23.68 4.56 -16.01
CA ILE A 8 22.30 5.09 -15.87
C ILE A 8 21.39 4.00 -15.29
N LEU A 9 21.54 2.77 -15.77
CA LEU A 9 20.72 1.66 -15.36
C LEU A 9 21.01 1.20 -13.91
N ASP A 10 22.27 1.22 -13.48
CA ASP A 10 22.68 0.99 -12.08
C ASP A 10 21.99 2.00 -11.13
N TRP A 11 22.05 3.29 -11.47
CA TRP A 11 21.36 4.34 -10.69
C TRP A 11 19.84 4.22 -10.73
N PHE A 12 19.28 3.89 -11.90
CA PHE A 12 17.84 3.68 -12.05
C PHE A 12 17.35 2.58 -11.11
N PHE A 13 18.00 1.41 -11.09
CA PHE A 13 17.59 0.31 -10.22
C PHE A 13 17.73 0.66 -8.74
N LEU A 14 18.80 1.37 -8.36
CA LEU A 14 19.01 1.83 -6.99
C LEU A 14 17.89 2.77 -6.52
N VAL A 15 17.60 3.81 -7.32
CA VAL A 15 16.55 4.80 -7.02
C VAL A 15 15.17 4.14 -7.04
N PHE A 16 14.89 3.32 -8.05
CA PHE A 16 13.63 2.61 -8.20
C PHE A 16 13.33 1.74 -6.99
N HIS A 17 14.27 0.88 -6.57
CA HIS A 17 14.05 0.03 -5.41
C HIS A 17 13.95 0.80 -4.10
N THR A 18 14.70 1.90 -3.96
CA THR A 18 14.60 2.77 -2.78
C THR A 18 13.21 3.37 -2.69
N LEU A 19 12.73 3.99 -3.78
CA LEU A 19 11.40 4.59 -3.84
C LEU A 19 10.30 3.53 -3.68
N PHE A 20 10.45 2.35 -4.29
CA PHE A 20 9.50 1.25 -4.16
C PHE A 20 9.42 0.72 -2.73
N THR A 21 10.56 0.57 -2.06
CA THR A 21 10.63 0.17 -0.64
C THR A 21 9.95 1.22 0.25
N LEU A 22 10.28 2.49 0.08
CA LEU A 22 9.65 3.59 0.82
C LEU A 22 8.14 3.66 0.56
N PHE A 23 7.72 3.47 -0.69
CA PHE A 23 6.31 3.43 -1.05
C PHE A 23 5.58 2.28 -0.37
N ASN A 24 6.15 1.07 -0.33
CA ASN A 24 5.55 -0.05 0.41
C ASN A 24 5.47 0.23 1.93
N CYS A 25 6.43 0.98 2.49
CA CYS A 25 6.47 1.33 3.91
C CYS A 25 5.47 2.43 4.30
N THR A 26 5.20 3.42 3.44
CA THR A 26 4.36 4.59 3.79
C THR A 26 3.06 4.68 2.99
N GLY A 27 2.92 3.91 1.90
CA GLY A 27 1.82 4.00 0.95
C GLY A 27 0.45 3.60 1.51
N TRP A 28 0.40 2.93 2.67
CA TRP A 28 -0.84 2.63 3.40
C TRP A 28 -1.48 3.86 4.04
N ALA A 29 -0.71 4.92 4.34
CA ALA A 29 -1.21 6.11 5.01
C ALA A 29 -2.21 6.89 4.12
N PHE A 30 -1.85 7.10 2.85
CA PHE A 30 -2.65 7.92 1.93
C PHE A 30 -3.83 7.15 1.35
N ARG A 31 -5.03 7.75 1.41
CA ARG A 31 -6.29 7.10 1.00
C ARG A 31 -6.35 6.79 -0.51
N ALA A 32 -5.71 7.61 -1.33
CA ALA A 32 -5.65 7.42 -2.78
C ALA A 32 -4.76 6.24 -3.18
N THR A 33 -3.65 6.02 -2.47
CA THR A 33 -2.65 5.00 -2.83
C THR A 33 -2.87 3.67 -2.13
N ARG A 34 -3.81 3.52 -1.19
CA ARG A 34 -4.00 2.26 -0.43
C ARG A 34 -4.15 1.02 -1.29
N ARG A 35 -4.90 1.11 -2.39
CA ARG A 35 -5.10 -0.01 -3.31
C ARG A 35 -3.82 -0.36 -4.07
N LEU A 36 -3.09 0.66 -4.50
CA LEU A 36 -1.79 0.49 -5.17
C LEU A 36 -0.76 -0.09 -4.19
N ASN A 37 -0.68 0.44 -2.97
CA ASN A 37 0.20 -0.05 -1.91
C ASN A 37 -0.08 -1.53 -1.57
N LEU A 38 -1.36 -1.92 -1.49
CA LEU A 38 -1.70 -3.33 -1.30
C LEU A 38 -1.26 -4.17 -2.51
N ALA A 39 -1.49 -3.70 -3.74
CA ALA A 39 -1.05 -4.41 -4.94
C ALA A 39 0.48 -4.57 -4.99
N THR A 40 1.25 -3.53 -4.65
CA THR A 40 2.72 -3.60 -4.60
C THR A 40 3.22 -4.52 -3.50
N LEU A 41 2.60 -4.49 -2.32
CA LEU A 41 2.93 -5.41 -1.23
C LEU A 41 2.63 -6.86 -1.60
N LEU A 42 1.50 -7.12 -2.26
CA LEU A 42 1.16 -8.45 -2.76
C LEU A 42 2.11 -8.91 -3.85
N LEU A 43 2.49 -8.03 -4.79
CA LEU A 43 3.47 -8.35 -5.82
C LEU A 43 4.85 -8.67 -5.20
N THR A 44 5.26 -7.89 -4.19
CA THR A 44 6.50 -8.13 -3.44
C THR A 44 6.43 -9.47 -2.71
N GLY A 45 5.32 -9.75 -2.03
CA GLY A 45 5.10 -11.02 -1.34
C GLY A 45 5.02 -12.21 -2.29
N ALA A 46 4.43 -12.04 -3.47
CA ALA A 46 4.44 -13.05 -4.52
C ALA A 46 5.86 -13.29 -5.05
N SER A 47 6.67 -12.24 -5.20
CA SER A 47 8.07 -12.38 -5.58
C SER A 47 8.86 -13.13 -4.51
N TRP A 48 8.73 -12.75 -3.25
CA TRP A 48 9.48 -13.39 -2.17
C TRP A 48 8.99 -14.79 -1.83
N GLY A 49 7.69 -15.04 -1.95
CA GLY A 49 7.08 -16.33 -1.68
C GLY A 49 7.20 -17.29 -2.86
N ILE A 50 6.70 -16.91 -4.04
CA ILE A 50 6.66 -17.80 -5.21
C ILE A 50 8.06 -17.95 -5.79
N LEU A 51 8.72 -16.85 -6.16
CA LEU A 51 10.05 -16.92 -6.75
C LEU A 51 11.12 -17.21 -5.70
N GLY A 52 10.95 -16.73 -4.46
CA GLY A 52 11.93 -17.00 -3.40
C GLY A 52 12.01 -18.45 -2.93
N ILE A 53 11.02 -19.30 -3.24
CA ILE A 53 11.15 -20.76 -3.07
C ILE A 53 12.28 -21.32 -3.97
N TRP A 54 12.50 -20.74 -5.14
CA TRP A 54 13.47 -21.22 -6.14
C TRP A 54 14.80 -20.47 -6.06
N TYR A 55 14.73 -19.16 -5.87
CA TYR A 55 15.89 -18.25 -5.97
C TYR A 55 16.36 -17.67 -4.62
N GLY A 56 15.65 -17.97 -3.52
CA GLY A 56 15.99 -17.50 -2.17
C GLY A 56 15.07 -16.41 -1.63
N PHE A 57 15.03 -16.31 -0.29
CA PHE A 57 14.14 -15.38 0.39
C PHE A 57 14.45 -13.92 0.04
N GLY A 58 13.44 -13.15 -0.35
CA GLY A 58 13.62 -11.74 -0.73
C GLY A 58 13.92 -11.51 -2.21
N TYR A 59 13.85 -12.55 -3.05
CA TYR A 59 14.15 -12.45 -4.48
C TYR A 59 13.23 -11.47 -5.24
N CYS A 60 13.83 -10.67 -6.12
CA CYS A 60 13.14 -9.78 -7.05
C CYS A 60 13.82 -9.83 -8.43
N PRO A 61 13.07 -10.05 -9.54
CA PRO A 61 13.66 -10.08 -10.89
C PRO A 61 14.39 -8.78 -11.28
N CYS A 62 13.94 -7.64 -10.74
CA CYS A 62 14.62 -6.37 -10.98
C CYS A 62 16.02 -6.36 -10.35
N THR A 63 16.22 -7.13 -9.29
CA THR A 63 17.53 -7.24 -8.66
C THR A 63 18.48 -8.11 -9.47
N ASP A 64 18.01 -9.23 -10.01
CA ASP A 64 18.79 -10.06 -10.95
C ASP A 64 19.29 -9.26 -12.14
N TRP A 65 18.41 -8.44 -12.70
CA TRP A 65 18.83 -7.52 -13.75
C TRP A 65 19.90 -6.55 -13.23
N HIS A 66 19.68 -5.95 -12.06
CA HIS A 66 20.64 -5.00 -11.48
C HIS A 66 22.01 -5.64 -11.24
N TRP A 67 22.06 -6.89 -10.75
CA TRP A 67 23.28 -7.67 -10.59
C TRP A 67 24.02 -7.85 -11.92
N GLN A 68 23.33 -8.25 -12.99
CA GLN A 68 23.93 -8.40 -14.32
C GLN A 68 24.51 -7.08 -14.86
N VAL A 69 23.80 -5.96 -14.64
CA VAL A 69 24.27 -4.63 -15.05
C VAL A 69 25.55 -4.24 -14.33
N ARG A 70 25.63 -4.54 -13.03
CA ARG A 70 26.81 -4.25 -12.21
C ARG A 70 27.99 -5.16 -12.50
N GLU A 71 27.73 -6.43 -12.79
CA GLU A 71 28.74 -7.37 -13.27
C GLU A 71 29.33 -6.90 -14.61
N ALA A 72 28.49 -6.45 -15.55
CA ALA A 72 28.92 -5.85 -16.80
C ALA A 72 29.71 -4.53 -16.63
N LEU A 73 29.55 -3.85 -15.49
CA LEU A 73 30.34 -2.67 -15.10
C LEU A 73 31.66 -3.02 -14.39
N GLY A 74 31.94 -4.29 -14.14
CA GLY A 74 33.09 -4.75 -13.36
C GLY A 74 32.99 -4.43 -11.87
N ARG A 75 31.76 -4.28 -11.34
CA ARG A 75 31.47 -3.96 -9.93
C ARG A 75 30.58 -5.04 -9.30
N PRO A 76 31.09 -6.27 -9.12
CA PRO A 76 30.32 -7.35 -8.51
C PRO A 76 29.81 -6.94 -7.12
N ILE A 77 28.66 -7.50 -6.73
CA ILE A 77 28.02 -7.19 -5.45
C ILE A 77 28.42 -8.24 -4.41
N ASP A 78 29.06 -7.78 -3.32
CA ASP A 78 29.45 -8.62 -2.19
C ASP A 78 28.37 -8.63 -1.09
N SER A 79 27.11 -8.84 -1.48
CA SER A 79 25.99 -8.82 -0.53
C SER A 79 24.96 -9.88 -0.88
N PRO A 80 24.55 -10.72 0.09
CA PRO A 80 23.66 -11.86 -0.15
C PRO A 80 22.21 -11.44 -0.37
N THR A 81 21.82 -10.22 0.01
CA THR A 81 20.48 -9.69 -0.22
C THR A 81 20.52 -8.25 -0.72
N TYR A 82 19.49 -7.86 -1.47
CA TYR A 82 19.42 -6.50 -2.01
C TYR A 82 19.32 -5.43 -0.93
N ILE A 83 18.53 -5.66 0.11
CA ILE A 83 18.37 -4.65 1.17
C ILE A 83 19.67 -4.47 1.93
N HIS A 84 20.44 -5.55 2.15
CA HIS A 84 21.79 -5.43 2.71
C HIS A 84 22.70 -4.57 1.83
N PHE A 85 22.73 -4.85 0.52
CA PHE A 85 23.44 -4.03 -0.46
C PHE A 85 22.99 -2.56 -0.43
N LEU A 86 21.68 -2.32 -0.35
CA LEU A 86 21.09 -0.98 -0.32
C LEU A 86 21.46 -0.23 0.96
N VAL A 87 21.37 -0.87 2.12
CA VAL A 87 21.77 -0.30 3.41
C VAL A 87 23.24 0.05 3.38
N ARG A 88 24.11 -0.87 2.96
CA ARG A 88 25.55 -0.61 2.85
C ARG A 88 25.85 0.52 1.86
N THR A 89 25.16 0.57 0.73
CA THR A 89 25.36 1.61 -0.30
C THR A 89 24.86 2.99 0.14
N LEU A 90 23.71 3.07 0.83
CA LEU A 90 23.12 4.34 1.25
C LEU A 90 23.73 4.90 2.55
N THR A 91 24.06 4.03 3.50
CA THR A 91 24.52 4.44 4.83
C THR A 91 26.03 4.25 5.05
N GLY A 92 26.69 3.43 4.22
CA GLY A 92 28.07 3.01 4.43
C GLY A 92 28.27 1.99 5.55
N ILE A 93 27.19 1.58 6.24
CA ILE A 93 27.25 0.66 7.39
C ILE A 93 27.18 -0.78 6.90
N ASP A 94 28.09 -1.62 7.39
CA ASP A 94 28.05 -3.05 7.18
C ASP A 94 27.24 -3.73 8.30
N ALA A 95 25.93 -3.79 8.11
CA ALA A 95 25.02 -4.36 9.09
C ALA A 95 24.95 -5.89 8.96
N ASP A 96 24.75 -6.58 10.08
CA ASP A 96 24.53 -8.03 10.09
C ASP A 96 23.40 -8.44 9.12
N VAL A 97 23.69 -9.39 8.23
CA VAL A 97 22.78 -9.82 7.16
C VAL A 97 21.48 -10.36 7.74
N ASP A 98 21.56 -11.16 8.80
CA ASP A 98 20.38 -11.76 9.44
C ASP A 98 19.51 -10.70 10.11
N LEU A 99 20.12 -9.69 10.72
CA LEU A 99 19.40 -8.52 11.23
C LEU A 99 18.66 -7.79 10.10
N VAL A 100 19.32 -7.55 8.96
CA VAL A 100 18.69 -6.88 7.81
C VAL A 100 17.51 -7.69 7.29
N ILE A 101 17.66 -9.01 7.14
CA ILE A 101 16.57 -9.90 6.68
C ILE A 101 15.39 -9.86 7.65
N ARG A 102 15.64 -10.02 8.96
CA ARG A 102 14.58 -10.00 10.00
C ARG A 102 13.88 -8.64 10.06
N ALA A 103 14.64 -7.54 10.00
CA ALA A 103 14.09 -6.19 10.01
C ALA A 103 13.23 -5.94 8.77
N THR A 104 13.74 -6.30 7.59
CA THR A 104 13.04 -6.20 6.31
C THR A 104 11.71 -6.95 6.35
N LEU A 105 11.72 -8.20 6.84
CA LEU A 105 10.51 -9.01 6.98
C LEU A 105 9.52 -8.39 7.98
N GLY A 106 10.00 -7.93 9.12
CA GLY A 106 9.17 -7.28 10.15
C GLY A 106 8.47 -6.02 9.63
N VAL A 107 9.21 -5.15 8.92
CA VAL A 107 8.66 -3.94 8.29
C VAL A 107 7.66 -4.29 7.20
N TYR A 108 7.97 -5.29 6.36
CA TYR A 108 7.06 -5.75 5.31
C TYR A 108 5.74 -6.28 5.89
N LEU A 109 5.79 -7.18 6.88
CA LEU A 109 4.58 -7.75 7.52
C LEU A 109 3.75 -6.68 8.23
N SER A 110 4.42 -5.75 8.91
CA SER A 110 3.74 -4.61 9.56
C SER A 110 3.01 -3.74 8.53
N SER A 111 3.68 -3.42 7.42
CA SER A 111 3.11 -2.62 6.33
C SER A 111 1.95 -3.33 5.65
N LEU A 112 2.06 -4.65 5.42
CA LEU A 112 0.98 -5.49 4.89
C LEU A 112 -0.22 -5.54 5.82
N GLY A 113 0.00 -5.77 7.12
CA GLY A 113 -1.06 -5.76 8.14
C GLY A 113 -1.81 -4.43 8.18
N LEU A 114 -1.08 -3.32 8.26
CA LEU A 114 -1.67 -1.97 8.26
C LEU A 114 -2.46 -1.69 6.96
N SER A 115 -1.88 -2.04 5.81
CA SER A 115 -2.53 -1.86 4.50
C SER A 115 -3.85 -2.64 4.42
N LEU A 116 -3.86 -3.91 4.85
CA LEU A 116 -5.06 -4.74 4.91
C LEU A 116 -6.11 -4.16 5.85
N LEU A 117 -5.72 -3.77 7.07
CA LEU A 117 -6.62 -3.21 8.07
C LEU A 117 -7.30 -1.92 7.56
N PHE A 118 -6.55 -0.99 6.99
CA PHE A 118 -7.11 0.25 6.47
C PHE A 118 -8.00 0.06 5.24
N ASN A 119 -7.65 -0.90 4.36
CA ASN A 119 -8.47 -1.20 3.18
C ASN A 119 -9.79 -1.89 3.58
N LEU A 120 -9.75 -2.86 4.51
CA LEU A 120 -10.94 -3.51 5.06
C LEU A 120 -11.85 -2.51 5.79
N ARG A 121 -11.28 -1.61 6.61
CA ARG A 121 -12.05 -0.57 7.31
C ARG A 121 -12.75 0.39 6.34
N ASP A 122 -12.12 0.75 5.22
CA ASP A 122 -12.72 1.61 4.20
C ASP A 122 -13.88 0.91 3.47
N LEU A 123 -13.72 -0.39 3.16
CA LEU A 123 -14.77 -1.20 2.54
C LEU A 123 -15.99 -1.34 3.46
N VAL A 124 -15.78 -1.60 4.76
CA VAL A 124 -16.86 -1.71 5.75
C VAL A 124 -17.60 -0.37 5.91
N ARG A 125 -16.88 0.76 5.97
CA ARG A 125 -17.49 2.10 6.04
C ARG A 125 -18.34 2.41 4.81
N LYS A 126 -17.86 2.09 3.60
CA LYS A 126 -18.62 2.27 2.35
C LYS A 126 -19.88 1.41 2.31
N ARG A 127 -19.80 0.14 2.73
CA ARG A 127 -20.97 -0.77 2.79
C ARG A 127 -22.03 -0.28 3.78
N ARG A 128 -21.64 0.23 4.95
CA ARG A 128 -22.57 0.83 5.93
C ARG A 128 -23.28 2.07 5.38
N LYS A 129 -22.55 2.96 4.68
CA LYS A 129 -23.14 4.15 4.06
C LYS A 129 -24.16 3.78 2.97
N ARG A 130 -23.84 2.83 2.08
CA ARG A 130 -24.77 2.33 1.04
C ARG A 130 -26.02 1.66 1.61
N ARG A 131 -25.89 0.86 2.68
CA ARG A 131 -27.06 0.27 3.36
C ARG A 131 -27.95 1.33 4.01
N GLY A 132 -27.37 2.35 4.64
CA GLY A 132 -28.13 3.46 5.23
C GLY A 132 -28.87 4.28 4.17
N ASP A 133 -28.23 4.52 3.02
CA ASP A 133 -28.82 5.24 1.89
C ASP A 133 -29.97 4.45 1.26
N HIS A 134 -29.76 3.16 0.96
CA HIS A 134 -30.83 2.28 0.46
C HIS A 134 -32.02 2.20 1.43
N ARG A 135 -31.78 2.16 2.74
CA ARG A 135 -32.85 2.13 3.76
C ARG A 135 -33.63 3.44 3.82
N ARG A 136 -32.99 4.59 3.55
CA ARG A 136 -33.68 5.89 3.41
C ARG A 136 -34.52 5.98 2.14
N ILE A 137 -34.04 5.40 1.03
CA ILE A 137 -34.78 5.37 -0.25
C ILE A 137 -35.96 4.40 -0.18
N ALA A 138 -35.76 3.20 0.36
CA ALA A 138 -36.79 2.16 0.43
C ALA A 138 -37.87 2.46 1.48
N HIS A 139 -37.55 3.27 2.49
CA HIS A 139 -38.52 3.72 3.49
C HIS A 139 -38.38 5.24 3.65
N PRO A 140 -38.94 6.01 2.68
CA PRO A 140 -39.04 7.45 2.85
C PRO A 140 -39.82 7.66 4.14
N ARG A 141 -39.24 8.35 5.13
CA ARG A 141 -40.08 8.87 6.21
C ARG A 141 -41.10 9.77 5.51
N GLU A 142 -42.39 9.45 5.65
CA GLU A 142 -43.43 10.44 5.47
C GLU A 142 -43.07 11.60 6.40
N GLU A 143 -42.41 12.60 5.83
CA GLU A 143 -42.25 13.89 6.45
C GLU A 143 -43.68 14.40 6.58
N LYS A 144 -44.23 14.25 7.78
CA LYS A 144 -45.48 14.89 8.18
C LYS A 144 -45.28 16.39 7.95
N SER A 145 -45.66 16.84 6.77
CA SER A 145 -45.74 18.23 6.42
C SER A 145 -46.61 18.91 7.48
N PRO A 146 -46.11 19.91 8.23
CA PRO A 146 -46.95 20.70 9.10
C PRO A 146 -47.74 21.70 8.24
N HIS A 147 -48.47 21.22 7.24
CA HIS A 147 -49.53 22.00 6.61
C HIS A 147 -50.76 21.95 7.50
N HIS A 148 -50.69 22.78 8.54
CA HIS A 148 -51.71 23.74 8.90
C HIS A 148 -53.14 23.33 8.52
N ARG A 149 -53.73 22.46 9.36
CA ARG A 149 -55.17 22.18 9.30
C ARG A 149 -55.91 23.45 9.73
N ARG A 150 -56.49 24.12 8.74
CA ARG A 150 -57.50 25.17 8.88
C ARG A 150 -58.67 24.69 9.74
N GLY A 151 -59.27 25.64 10.48
CA GLY A 151 -60.71 25.90 10.33
C GLY A 151 -61.63 25.60 11.51
N ARG A 152 -62.16 26.69 12.08
CA ARG A 152 -63.56 26.97 12.48
C ARG A 152 -64.35 25.98 13.36
N GLY A 153 -64.88 26.54 14.45
CA GLY A 153 -66.29 26.39 14.81
C GLY A 153 -66.54 26.27 16.31
N HIS A 154 -67.06 27.32 16.96
CA HIS A 154 -68.41 27.30 17.55
C HIS A 154 -68.77 28.71 18.04
N GLN A 155 -69.80 29.29 17.43
CA GLN A 155 -70.68 30.24 18.11
C GLN A 155 -71.40 29.42 19.18
N ASP A 156 -71.47 29.92 20.41
CA ASP A 156 -72.60 29.57 21.28
C ASP A 156 -73.04 30.78 22.10
N GLN A 157 -74.36 30.89 22.17
CA GLN A 157 -75.15 31.98 22.73
C GLN A 157 -75.29 31.82 24.26
N THR A 158 -75.99 32.78 24.88
CA THR A 158 -76.47 32.83 26.29
C THR A 158 -75.41 33.34 27.29
N HIS A 159 -75.63 34.36 28.13
CA HIS A 159 -76.82 34.99 28.71
C HIS A 159 -76.61 36.50 28.88
#